data_AF-A0A3C1HBT6-F1
#
_entry.id   AF-A0A3C1HBT6-F1
#
_cell.length_a   1.000
_cell.length_b   1.000
_cell.length_c   1.000
_cell.angle_alpha   90.00
_cell.angle_beta   90.00
_cell.angle_gamma   90.00
#
_symmetry.space_group_name_H-M   'P 1'
#
loop_
_entity.id
_entity.type
_entity.pdbx_description
1 polymer ?
#
loop_
_entity_poly.entity_id
_entity_poly.type
_entity_poly.pdbx_seq_one_letter_code
_entity_poly.pdbx_strand_id
1 'polypeptide(L)'
;MSTLQLLTRLVCGVFLLLATPASKGALILNEVMANNVSAYSHSGSYPDWVELYNNGAAPVALAGLSLTDNLSQPLKFIFPASTPALAAGGYLVVFCDTATNAPGIHTGFSFSSVGEEVGLYG
;
A
#
# COMPACT_ATOMS: atom_id res chain seq x y z
N MET A 1 35.60 7.16 56.41
CA MET A 1 35.20 6.33 55.26
C MET A 1 33.76 6.67 54.94
N SER A 2 33.53 7.58 53.99
CA SER A 2 32.18 7.94 53.55
C SER A 2 32.23 8.19 52.04
N THR A 3 31.38 7.44 51.36
CA THR A 3 31.45 7.01 49.98
C THR A 3 30.93 8.06 48.99
N LEU A 4 31.69 8.19 47.90
CA LEU A 4 31.30 8.75 46.61
C LEU A 4 30.07 8.01 46.05
N GLN A 5 28.99 8.72 45.69
CA GLN A 5 28.09 8.26 44.61
C GLN A 5 27.62 9.43 43.73
N LEU A 6 28.25 9.44 42.57
CA LEU A 6 27.90 9.99 41.28
C LEU A 6 26.40 9.82 40.94
N LEU A 7 25.67 10.91 40.70
CA LEU A 7 24.37 10.85 40.01
C LEU A 7 24.49 11.57 38.67
N THR A 8 24.74 10.77 37.64
CA THR A 8 24.69 11.13 36.23
C THR A 8 23.37 11.84 35.93
N ARG A 9 23.43 13.08 35.44
CA ARG A 9 22.25 13.81 34.99
C ARG A 9 21.60 13.04 33.85
N LEU A 10 20.45 12.45 34.15
CA LEU A 10 19.52 11.92 33.16
C LEU A 10 19.09 13.11 32.30
N VAL A 11 19.72 13.30 31.14
CA VAL A 11 19.09 14.06 30.07
C VAL A 11 17.91 13.18 29.67
N CYS A 12 16.74 13.52 30.23
CA CYS A 12 15.46 13.03 29.75
C CYS A 12 15.32 13.55 28.33
N GLY A 13 15.89 12.82 27.37
CA GLY A 13 15.66 13.00 25.97
C GLY A 13 14.21 12.66 25.73
N VAL A 14 13.34 13.66 25.88
CA VAL A 14 12.01 13.64 25.28
C VAL A 14 12.28 13.58 23.78
N PHE A 15 12.39 12.35 23.26
CA PHE A 15 12.29 12.11 21.83
C PHE A 15 10.83 12.41 21.50
N LEU A 16 10.57 13.66 21.15
CA LEU A 16 9.28 14.08 20.64
C LEU A 16 9.13 13.39 19.28
N LEU A 17 8.60 12.17 19.30
CA LEU A 17 8.19 11.47 18.10
C LEU A 17 7.00 12.25 17.55
N LEU A 18 7.26 13.19 16.66
CA LEU A 18 6.22 13.79 15.82
C LEU A 18 5.71 12.66 14.93
N ALA A 19 4.73 11.91 15.41
CA ALA A 19 3.92 11.05 14.57
C ALA A 19 3.12 11.99 13.67
N THR A 20 3.64 12.24 12.46
CA THR A 20 2.86 12.89 11.43
C THR A 20 1.66 11.98 11.15
N PRO A 21 0.42 12.49 11.21
CA PRO A 21 -0.72 11.68 10.83
C PRO A 21 -0.48 11.22 9.39
N ALA A 22 -0.51 9.90 9.16
CA ALA A 22 -0.54 9.36 7.81
C ALA A 22 -1.77 9.96 7.14
N SER A 23 -1.54 10.88 6.21
CA SER A 23 -2.61 11.57 5.51
C SER A 23 -3.42 10.53 4.73
N LYS A 24 -4.71 10.39 5.06
CA LYS A 24 -5.67 9.56 4.32
C LYS A 24 -5.79 9.99 2.84
N GLY A 25 -5.28 11.17 2.48
CA GLY A 25 -5.20 11.66 1.10
C GLY A 25 -3.83 11.51 0.43
N ALA A 26 -2.88 10.81 1.05
CA ALA A 26 -1.54 10.62 0.47
C ALA A 26 -1.45 9.43 -0.50
N LEU A 27 -2.31 8.42 -0.32
CA LEU A 27 -2.33 7.25 -1.18
C LEU A 27 -3.29 7.47 -2.33
N ILE A 28 -2.79 7.40 -3.56
CA ILE A 28 -3.58 7.60 -4.78
C ILE A 28 -3.48 6.38 -5.68
N LEU A 29 -4.53 6.17 -6.49
CA LEU A 29 -4.45 5.37 -7.70
C LEU A 29 -3.67 6.17 -8.75
N ASN A 30 -2.43 5.77 -9.04
CA ASN A 30 -1.53 6.49 -9.92
C ASN A 30 -1.74 6.10 -11.39
N GLU A 31 -1.84 4.79 -11.65
CA GLU A 31 -2.05 4.25 -12.99
C GLU A 31 -2.97 3.03 -12.94
N VAL A 32 -3.68 2.82 -14.04
CA VAL A 32 -4.56 1.67 -14.26
C VAL A 32 -4.27 1.15 -15.67
N MET A 33 -3.83 -0.10 -15.74
CA MET A 33 -3.66 -0.82 -17.00
C MET A 33 -4.75 -1.89 -17.09
N ALA A 34 -5.83 -1.56 -17.79
CA ALA A 34 -6.82 -2.54 -18.21
C ALA A 34 -6.48 -3.04 -19.61
N ASN A 35 -6.58 -4.36 -19.83
CA ASN A 35 -6.26 -5.04 -21.07
C ASN A 35 -4.77 -4.93 -21.47
N ASN A 36 -3.90 -5.40 -20.57
CA ASN A 36 -2.46 -5.44 -20.80
C ASN A 36 -2.09 -6.53 -21.84
N VAL A 37 -1.80 -6.13 -23.08
CA VAL A 37 -1.42 -7.09 -24.13
C VAL A 37 0.09 -7.36 -24.16
N SER A 38 0.89 -6.32 -23.91
CA SER A 38 2.35 -6.41 -24.04
C SER A 38 3.13 -5.37 -23.22
N ALA A 39 2.45 -4.52 -22.44
CA ALA A 39 3.09 -3.36 -21.82
C ALA A 39 3.95 -3.74 -20.62
N TYR A 40 3.44 -4.65 -19.77
CA TYR A 40 4.13 -5.10 -18.57
C TYR A 40 3.95 -6.60 -18.35
N SER A 41 5.03 -7.37 -18.47
CA SER A 41 4.99 -8.81 -18.22
C SER A 41 5.22 -9.09 -16.74
N HIS A 42 4.44 -10.00 -16.17
CA HIS A 42 4.64 -10.53 -14.82
C HIS A 42 4.57 -12.06 -14.84
N SER A 43 5.62 -12.74 -14.40
CA SER A 43 5.68 -14.22 -14.38
C SER A 43 5.31 -14.91 -15.71
N GLY A 44 5.58 -14.26 -16.85
CA GLY A 44 5.30 -14.81 -18.18
C GLY A 44 3.87 -14.58 -18.69
N SER A 45 3.04 -13.83 -17.96
CA SER A 45 1.74 -13.33 -18.41
C SER A 45 1.74 -11.80 -18.47
N TYR A 46 0.65 -11.22 -18.97
CA TYR A 46 0.42 -9.78 -19.00
C TYR A 46 -0.89 -9.49 -18.24
N PRO A 47 -0.87 -9.52 -16.90
CA PRO A 47 -2.07 -9.25 -16.13
C PRO A 47 -2.45 -7.77 -16.23
N ASP A 48 -3.72 -7.48 -16.00
CA ASP A 48 -4.13 -6.13 -15.67
C ASP A 48 -3.50 -5.73 -14.34
N TRP A 49 -3.36 -4.44 -14.11
CA TRP A 49 -2.79 -3.96 -12.85
C TRP A 49 -3.21 -2.54 -12.54
N VAL A 50 -3.09 -2.20 -11.26
CA VAL A 50 -3.16 -0.84 -10.76
C VAL A 50 -1.88 -0.50 -10.04
N GLU A 51 -1.43 0.73 -10.17
CA GLU A 51 -0.32 1.25 -9.39
C GLU A 51 -0.85 2.19 -8.31
N LEU A 52 -0.46 1.92 -7.07
CA LEU A 52 -0.63 2.83 -5.96
C LEU A 52 0.61 3.69 -5.80
N TYR A 53 0.42 4.98 -5.57
CA TYR A 53 1.49 5.90 -5.23
C TYR A 53 1.19 6.58 -3.90
N ASN A 54 2.19 6.58 -3.01
CA ASN A 54 2.14 7.41 -1.81
C ASN A 54 2.80 8.76 -2.11
N ASN A 55 1.98 9.76 -2.44
CA ASN A 55 2.43 11.14 -2.71
C ASN A 55 2.69 11.96 -1.42
N GLY A 56 2.53 11.35 -0.25
CA GLY A 56 2.74 11.99 1.04
C GLY A 56 4.19 11.95 1.52
N ALA A 57 4.40 12.58 2.67
CA ALA A 57 5.72 12.69 3.31
C ALA A 57 5.99 11.60 4.37
N ALA A 58 5.06 10.67 4.59
CA ALA A 58 5.17 9.61 5.60
C ALA A 58 4.68 8.26 5.02
N PRO A 59 5.14 7.11 5.56
CA PRO A 59 4.61 5.81 5.15
C PRO A 59 3.11 5.67 5.40
N VAL A 60 2.39 5.01 4.49
CA VAL A 60 0.95 4.73 4.60
C VAL A 60 0.73 3.24 4.83
N ALA A 61 -0.01 2.90 5.89
CA ALA A 61 -0.41 1.52 6.15
C ALA A 61 -1.44 1.07 5.10
N LEU A 62 -1.20 -0.09 4.48
CA LEU A 62 -2.09 -0.65 3.47
C LEU A 62 -3.04 -1.70 4.05
N ALA A 63 -2.66 -2.35 5.15
CA ALA A 63 -3.45 -3.40 5.79
C ALA A 63 -4.90 -2.94 6.06
N GLY A 64 -5.87 -3.72 5.60
CA GLY A 64 -7.29 -3.44 5.77
C GLY A 64 -7.88 -2.43 4.79
N LEU A 65 -7.07 -1.74 3.98
CA LEU A 65 -7.57 -1.03 2.81
C LEU A 65 -8.15 -2.02 1.80
N SER A 66 -9.00 -1.55 0.89
CA SER A 66 -9.59 -2.40 -0.13
C SER A 66 -9.54 -1.83 -1.54
N LEU A 67 -9.43 -2.73 -2.52
CA LEU A 67 -9.55 -2.46 -3.94
C LEU A 67 -10.77 -3.17 -4.52
N THR A 68 -11.40 -2.53 -5.50
CA THR A 68 -12.54 -3.08 -6.23
C THR A 68 -12.57 -2.58 -7.67
N ASP A 69 -13.14 -3.41 -8.56
CA ASP A 69 -13.55 -3.07 -9.93
C ASP A 69 -15.06 -2.69 -10.01
N ASN A 70 -15.75 -2.67 -8.87
CA ASN A 70 -17.18 -2.41 -8.78
C ASN A 70 -17.48 -1.59 -7.52
N LEU A 71 -17.87 -0.33 -7.70
CA LEU A 71 -18.12 0.59 -6.60
C LEU A 71 -19.31 0.17 -5.71
N SER A 72 -20.19 -0.71 -6.18
CA SER A 72 -21.24 -1.32 -5.36
C SER A 72 -20.72 -2.44 -4.43
N GLN A 73 -19.46 -2.87 -4.59
CA GLN A 73 -18.79 -3.91 -3.81
C GLN A 73 -17.42 -3.41 -3.32
N PRO A 74 -17.36 -2.47 -2.35
CA PRO A 74 -16.11 -1.79 -1.99
C PRO A 74 -15.03 -2.69 -1.39
N LEU A 75 -15.36 -3.92 -0.95
CA LEU A 75 -14.48 -4.82 -0.21
C LEU A 75 -14.08 -6.09 -1.01
N LYS A 76 -14.00 -6.02 -2.35
CA LYS A 76 -13.67 -7.19 -3.19
C LYS A 76 -12.28 -7.78 -2.90
N PHE A 77 -11.26 -6.93 -2.84
CA PHE A 77 -9.93 -7.31 -2.38
C PHE A 77 -9.60 -6.47 -1.14
N ILE A 78 -9.16 -7.12 -0.06
CA ILE A 78 -8.69 -6.44 1.15
C ILE A 78 -7.21 -6.75 1.29
N PHE A 79 -6.39 -5.72 1.45
CA PHE A 79 -4.97 -5.89 1.70
C PHE A 79 -4.75 -6.67 3.01
N PRO A 80 -4.00 -7.80 2.96
CA PRO A 80 -3.70 -8.59 4.14
C PRO A 80 -3.06 -7.78 5.27
N ALA A 81 -3.27 -8.22 6.52
CA ALA A 81 -2.62 -7.61 7.68
C ALA A 81 -1.08 -7.68 7.62
N SER A 82 -0.53 -8.61 6.84
CA SER A 82 0.90 -8.76 6.60
C SER A 82 1.45 -7.83 5.52
N THR A 83 0.61 -7.06 4.81
CA THR A 83 1.06 -6.12 3.78
C THR A 83 1.86 -4.98 4.41
N PRO A 84 3.13 -4.78 4.02
CA PRO A 84 3.94 -3.67 4.53
C PRO A 84 3.32 -2.31 4.22
N ALA A 85 3.62 -1.32 5.07
CA ALA A 85 3.30 0.07 4.77
C ALA A 85 4.07 0.54 3.52
N LEU A 86 3.40 1.32 2.66
CA LEU A 86 4.03 1.94 1.50
C LEU A 86 4.79 3.18 1.94
N ALA A 87 6.10 3.20 1.74
CA ALA A 87 6.95 4.34 2.12
C ALA A 87 6.53 5.64 1.40
N ALA A 88 6.91 6.78 1.96
CA ALA A 88 6.73 8.09 1.32
C ALA A 88 7.42 8.09 -0.06
N GLY A 89 6.71 8.55 -1.09
CA GLY A 89 7.19 8.50 -2.48
C GLY A 89 7.27 7.09 -3.08
N GLY A 90 6.78 6.07 -2.37
CA GLY A 90 6.79 4.68 -2.82
C GLY A 90 5.66 4.39 -3.81
N TYR A 91 5.93 3.45 -4.71
CA TYR A 91 4.99 2.89 -5.67
C TYR A 91 4.74 1.42 -5.37
N LEU A 92 3.52 0.94 -5.63
CA LEU A 92 3.14 -0.45 -5.49
C LEU A 92 2.24 -0.86 -6.63
N VAL A 93 2.71 -1.83 -7.43
CA VAL A 93 1.87 -2.52 -8.42
C VAL A 93 1.05 -3.61 -7.73
N VAL A 94 -0.24 -3.62 -8.01
CA VAL A 94 -1.18 -4.66 -7.60
C VAL A 94 -1.77 -5.27 -8.85
N PHE A 95 -1.60 -6.59 -9.01
CA PHE A 95 -2.07 -7.33 -10.16
C PHE A 95 -3.56 -7.64 -10.04
N CYS A 96 -4.29 -7.32 -11.09
CA CYS A 96 -5.70 -7.59 -11.23
C CYS A 96 -5.88 -8.82 -12.13
N ASP A 97 -5.70 -9.99 -11.54
CA ASP A 97 -5.93 -11.28 -12.19
C ASP A 97 -6.43 -12.32 -11.17
N THR A 98 -6.64 -13.55 -11.64
CA THR A 98 -7.03 -14.70 -10.81
C THR A 98 -5.84 -15.55 -10.33
N ALA A 99 -4.60 -15.14 -10.58
CA ALA A 99 -3.39 -15.92 -10.30
C ALA A 99 -2.88 -15.69 -8.87
N THR A 100 -3.75 -15.88 -7.87
CA THR A 100 -3.49 -15.50 -6.45
C THR A 100 -2.30 -16.20 -5.78
N ASN A 101 -1.73 -17.24 -6.41
CA ASN A 101 -0.56 -17.96 -5.91
C ASN A 101 0.76 -17.50 -6.59
N ALA A 102 0.70 -16.56 -7.54
CA ALA A 102 1.87 -16.00 -8.19
C ALA A 102 2.58 -14.98 -7.27
N PRO A 103 3.88 -14.68 -7.52
CA PRO A 103 4.61 -13.69 -6.74
C PRO A 103 3.97 -12.31 -6.82
N GLY A 104 3.92 -11.57 -5.71
CA GLY A 104 3.35 -10.21 -5.68
C GLY A 104 1.96 -10.18 -5.04
N ILE A 105 1.21 -9.11 -5.31
CA ILE A 105 -0.14 -8.93 -4.76
C ILE A 105 -1.13 -9.09 -5.91
N HIS A 106 -2.00 -10.07 -5.79
CA HIS A 106 -3.01 -10.43 -6.80
C HIS A 106 -4.40 -10.31 -6.18
N THR A 107 -5.29 -9.54 -6.82
CA THR A 107 -6.60 -9.21 -6.24
C THR A 107 -7.61 -10.36 -6.31
N GLY A 108 -7.42 -11.31 -7.23
CA GLY A 108 -8.39 -12.37 -7.52
C GLY A 108 -9.50 -11.95 -8.50
N PHE A 109 -9.43 -10.73 -9.06
CA PHE A 109 -10.32 -10.23 -10.10
C PHE A 109 -9.51 -9.48 -11.18
N SER A 110 -10.02 -9.43 -12.40
CA SER A 110 -9.42 -8.71 -13.55
C SER A 110 -10.36 -7.63 -14.07
N PHE A 111 -9.85 -6.68 -14.84
CA PHE A 111 -10.70 -5.67 -15.45
C PHE A 111 -11.34 -6.17 -16.74
N SER A 112 -12.53 -5.67 -17.03
CA SER A 112 -13.17 -5.85 -18.32
C SER A 112 -12.52 -4.98 -19.39
N SER A 113 -12.34 -5.54 -20.58
CA SER A 113 -11.76 -4.83 -21.74
C SER A 113 -12.67 -3.76 -22.35
N VAL A 114 -13.95 -3.70 -21.93
CA VAL A 114 -14.91 -2.68 -22.39
C VAL A 114 -15.04 -1.49 -21.42
N GLY A 115 -14.28 -1.50 -20.32
CA GLY A 115 -14.26 -0.45 -19.31
C GLY A 115 -15.03 -0.82 -18.05
N GLU A 116 -14.43 -0.48 -16.91
CA GLU A 116 -14.94 -0.69 -15.54
C GLU A 116 -14.47 0.45 -14.64
N GLU A 117 -15.02 0.50 -13.43
CA GLU A 117 -14.63 1.46 -12.40
C GLU A 117 -13.55 0.85 -11.52
N VAL A 118 -12.65 1.66 -10.94
CA VAL A 118 -11.74 1.19 -9.89
C VAL A 118 -11.90 2.05 -8.64
N GLY A 119 -11.98 1.40 -7.49
CA GLY A 119 -12.11 2.07 -6.20
C GLY A 119 -11.06 1.60 -5.20
N LEU A 120 -10.48 2.56 -4.47
CA LEU A 120 -9.61 2.34 -3.32
C LEU A 120 -10.28 2.92 -2.06
N TYR A 121 -10.46 2.10 -1.02
CA TYR A 121 -11.16 2.49 0.22
C TYR A 121 -10.31 2.24 1.47
N GLY A 122 -10.57 3.04 2.51
CA GLY A 122 -9.96 2.98 3.85
C GLY A 122 -10.70 3.83 4.86
#